data_AF-A0A7X8VMG9-F1
#
_entry.id   AF-A0A7X8VMG9-F1
#
_cell.length_a   1.000
_cell.length_b   1.000
_cell.length_c   1.000
_cell.angle_alpha   90.00
_cell.angle_beta   90.00
_cell.angle_gamma   90.00
#
_symmetry.space_group_name_H-M   'P 1'
#
loop_
_entity.id
_entity.type
_entity.pdbx_description
1 polymer ?
#
loop_
_entity_poly.entity_id
_entity_poly.type
_entity_poly.pdbx_seq_one_letter_code
_entity_poly.pdbx_strand_id
1 'polypeptide(L)'
;MNQQDTIMMRLTGHQSTFPLTPGAHQRLLQYLADTRRALVGDIDQDETVRDIEVSIGDHFKSTEGETIDEGRVQEILDHMGPATSSGDPTDVPNASDPGLASSGMAGEGP
;
A
#
# COMPACT_ATOMS: atom_id res chain seq x y z
N MET A 1 -18.66 25.15 18.51
CA MET A 1 -18.73 23.84 17.82
C MET A 1 -18.23 24.07 16.40
N ASN A 2 -16.98 23.67 16.10
CA ASN A 2 -16.45 23.80 14.75
C ASN A 2 -17.19 22.82 13.85
N GLN A 3 -17.87 23.34 12.84
CA GLN A 3 -18.40 22.57 11.73
C GLN A 3 -17.20 21.87 11.09
N GLN A 4 -17.04 20.57 11.35
CA GLN A 4 -16.04 19.76 10.68
C GLN A 4 -16.43 19.76 9.20
N ASP A 5 -15.62 20.40 8.35
CA ASP A 5 -15.81 20.42 6.90
C ASP A 5 -15.60 19.00 6.38
N THR A 6 -16.67 18.22 6.37
CA THR A 6 -16.62 16.82 5.96
C THR A 6 -16.66 16.74 4.45
N ILE A 7 -15.63 16.10 3.88
CA ILE A 7 -15.53 15.88 2.44
C ILE A 7 -16.17 14.53 2.12
N MET A 8 -17.19 14.55 1.27
CA MET A 8 -17.83 13.34 0.77
C MET A 8 -17.00 12.77 -0.38
N MET A 9 -16.39 11.61 -0.19
CA MET A 9 -15.62 10.93 -1.23
C MET A 9 -16.35 9.69 -1.71
N ARG A 10 -16.30 9.44 -3.03
CA ARG A 10 -16.80 8.22 -3.63
C ARG A 10 -15.63 7.34 -4.04
N LEU A 11 -15.68 6.07 -3.65
CA LEU A 11 -14.70 5.07 -4.03
C LEU A 11 -15.24 4.16 -5.12
N THR A 12 -14.36 3.69 -5.99
CA THR A 12 -14.74 2.77 -7.07
C THR A 12 -15.30 1.46 -6.49
N GLY A 13 -16.34 0.92 -7.12
CA GLY A 13 -17.05 -0.28 -6.65
C GLY A 13 -18.09 -0.04 -5.57
N HIS A 14 -18.22 1.20 -5.07
CA HIS A 14 -19.20 1.56 -4.04
C HIS A 14 -20.22 2.59 -4.55
N GLN A 15 -21.48 2.39 -4.17
CA GLN A 15 -22.58 3.30 -4.53
C GLN A 15 -22.74 4.45 -3.52
N SER A 16 -22.22 4.27 -2.30
CA SER A 16 -22.26 5.25 -1.23
C SER A 16 -21.06 6.19 -1.27
N THR A 17 -21.27 7.42 -0.78
CA THR A 17 -20.21 8.36 -0.46
C THR A 17 -19.82 8.22 1.00
N PHE A 18 -18.52 8.23 1.29
CA PHE A 18 -18.00 8.17 2.64
C PHE A 18 -17.71 9.58 3.15
N PRO A 19 -18.14 9.95 4.36
CA PRO A 19 -17.78 11.21 5.00
C PRO A 19 -16.36 11.14 5.55
N LEU A 20 -15.43 11.95 5.04
CA LEU A 20 -14.05 12.04 5.53
C LEU A 20 -13.75 13.42 6.10
N THR A 21 -12.86 13.47 7.08
CA THR A 21 -12.19 14.71 7.46
C THR A 21 -11.24 15.18 6.34
N PRO A 22 -10.89 16.48 6.27
CA PRO A 22 -10.02 16.98 5.21
C PRO A 22 -8.62 16.36 5.25
N GLY A 23 -8.08 16.07 6.44
CA GLY A 23 -6.79 15.36 6.59
C GLY A 23 -6.87 13.92 6.06
N ALA A 24 -7.93 13.19 6.42
CA ALA A 24 -8.19 11.84 5.91
C ALA A 24 -8.32 11.80 4.38
N HIS A 25 -9.05 12.76 3.81
CA HIS A 25 -9.20 12.88 2.36
C HIS A 25 -7.86 13.14 1.65
N GLN A 26 -7.04 14.06 2.18
CA GLN A 26 -5.72 14.34 1.60
C GLN A 26 -4.79 13.13 1.69
N ARG A 27 -4.77 12.43 2.82
CA ARG A 27 -3.98 11.19 3.00
C ARG A 27 -4.38 10.11 2.00
N LEU A 28 -5.67 9.90 1.83
CA LEU A 28 -6.18 8.88 0.91
C LEU A 28 -5.80 9.19 -0.55
N LEU A 29 -5.96 10.45 -0.96
CA LEU A 29 -5.53 10.89 -2.29
C LEU A 29 -4.02 10.73 -2.50
N GLN A 30 -3.23 11.03 -1.47
CA GLN A 30 -1.78 10.84 -1.52
C GLN A 30 -1.40 9.37 -1.66
N TYR A 31 -2.06 8.48 -0.92
CA TYR A 31 -1.85 7.04 -1.03
C TYR A 31 -2.17 6.53 -2.43
N LEU A 32 -3.35 6.84 -2.98
CA LEU A 32 -3.74 6.41 -4.33
C LEU A 32 -2.81 6.99 -5.42
N ALA A 33 -2.36 8.23 -5.25
CA ALA A 33 -1.40 8.83 -6.17
C ALA A 33 -0.03 8.14 -6.09
N ASP A 34 0.42 7.74 -4.91
CA ASP A 34 1.66 6.99 -4.71
C ASP A 34 1.57 5.57 -5.28
N THR A 35 0.46 4.86 -5.02
CA THR A 35 0.12 3.57 -5.64
C THR A 35 0.23 3.65 -7.16
N ARG A 36 -0.45 4.63 -7.76
CA ARG A 36 -0.43 4.80 -9.21
C ARG A 36 0.97 5.08 -9.74
N ARG A 37 1.79 5.83 -8.99
CA ARG A 37 3.19 6.10 -9.35
C ARG A 37 4.08 4.87 -9.22
N ALA A 38 3.86 4.03 -8.21
CA ALA A 38 4.59 2.79 -8.01
C ALA A 38 4.29 1.76 -9.13
N LEU A 39 3.06 1.78 -9.65
CA LEU A 39 2.59 0.90 -10.72
C LEU A 39 2.85 1.46 -12.14
N VAL A 40 3.60 2.56 -12.28
CA VAL A 40 3.91 3.12 -13.61
C VAL A 40 4.73 2.12 -14.42
N GLY A 41 4.14 1.62 -15.49
CA GLY A 41 4.74 0.60 -16.37
C GLY A 41 4.09 -0.78 -16.24
N ASP A 42 3.18 -0.95 -15.28
CA ASP A 42 2.34 -2.13 -15.17
C ASP A 42 1.13 -2.03 -16.11
N ILE A 43 0.81 -3.12 -16.83
CA ILE A 43 -0.32 -3.16 -17.77
C ILE A 43 -1.66 -3.18 -17.04
N ASP A 44 -1.67 -3.64 -15.80
CA ASP A 44 -2.84 -3.79 -14.93
C ASP A 44 -2.88 -2.69 -13.87
N GLN A 45 -2.15 -1.57 -14.07
CA GLN A 45 -2.11 -0.43 -13.15
C GLN A 45 -3.51 0.05 -12.75
N ASP A 46 -4.38 0.31 -13.72
CA ASP A 46 -5.74 0.82 -13.47
C ASP A 46 -6.64 -0.24 -12.79
N GLU A 47 -6.42 -1.53 -13.07
CA GLU A 47 -7.17 -2.61 -12.41
C GLU A 47 -6.72 -2.79 -10.96
N THR A 48 -5.41 -2.76 -10.71
CA THR A 48 -4.82 -2.84 -9.37
C THR A 48 -5.25 -1.66 -8.49
N VAL A 49 -5.20 -0.43 -9.02
CA VAL A 49 -5.70 0.76 -8.29
C VAL A 49 -7.18 0.62 -7.98
N ARG A 50 -7.98 0.11 -8.93
CA ARG A 50 -9.40 -0.14 -8.70
C ARG A 50 -9.64 -1.18 -7.60
N ASP A 51 -8.88 -2.27 -7.57
CA ASP A 51 -9.01 -3.30 -6.52
C ASP A 51 -8.67 -2.74 -5.13
N ILE A 52 -7.63 -1.90 -5.06
CA ILE A 52 -7.26 -1.16 -3.84
C ILE A 52 -8.39 -0.22 -3.40
N GLU A 53 -8.96 0.57 -4.31
CA GLU A 53 -10.11 1.45 -4.01
C GLU A 53 -11.32 0.66 -3.49
N VAL A 54 -11.61 -0.51 -4.08
CA VAL A 54 -12.69 -1.39 -3.65
C VAL A 54 -12.45 -1.89 -2.23
N SER A 55 -11.24 -2.36 -1.95
CA SER A 55 -10.82 -2.86 -0.63
C SER A 55 -10.91 -1.76 0.45
N ILE A 56 -10.41 -0.55 0.16
CA ILE A 56 -10.55 0.61 1.05
C ILE A 56 -12.04 0.88 1.34
N GLY A 57 -12.88 0.87 0.31
CA GLY A 57 -14.30 1.13 0.48
C GLY A 57 -15.03 0.06 1.28
N ASP A 58 -14.59 -1.20 1.25
CA ASP A 58 -15.13 -2.27 2.09
C ASP A 58 -14.78 -2.06 3.57
N HIS A 59 -13.53 -1.65 3.86
CA HIS A 59 -13.12 -1.23 5.20
C HIS A 59 -13.93 -0.03 5.70
N PHE A 60 -14.21 0.95 4.85
CA PHE A 60 -15.02 2.12 5.20
C PHE A 60 -16.50 1.79 5.41
N LYS A 61 -17.03 0.82 4.65
CA LYS A 61 -18.37 0.30 4.86
C LYS A 61 -18.52 -0.36 6.23
N SER A 62 -17.47 -0.94 6.78
CA SER A 62 -17.52 -1.46 8.16
C SER A 62 -17.69 -0.36 9.22
N THR A 63 -17.56 0.91 8.86
CA THR A 63 -17.73 2.10 9.69
C THR A 63 -18.96 2.94 9.33
N GLU A 64 -20.00 2.33 8.72
CA GLU A 64 -21.20 3.07 8.25
C GLU A 64 -21.78 4.02 9.32
N GLY A 65 -21.87 5.31 8.98
CA GLY A 65 -22.50 6.36 9.79
C GLY A 65 -21.53 7.23 10.59
N GLU A 66 -20.24 6.90 10.64
CA GLU A 66 -19.23 7.70 11.32
C GLU A 66 -18.36 8.49 10.32
N THR A 67 -17.89 9.67 10.73
CA THR A 67 -16.94 10.46 9.93
C THR A 67 -15.56 9.84 10.06
N ILE A 68 -14.96 9.50 8.92
CA ILE A 68 -13.65 8.85 8.87
C ILE A 68 -12.56 9.91 9.07
N ASP A 69 -11.84 9.77 10.18
CA ASP A 69 -10.70 10.60 10.57
C ASP A 69 -9.38 10.12 9.93
N GLU A 70 -8.35 10.97 9.98
CA GLU A 70 -7.02 10.69 9.46
C GLU A 70 -6.40 9.45 10.12
N GLY A 71 -6.53 9.31 11.45
CA GLY A 71 -6.02 8.16 12.18
C GLY A 71 -6.66 6.86 11.68
N ARG A 72 -7.97 6.86 11.46
CA ARG A 72 -8.67 5.69 10.94
C ARG A 72 -8.24 5.32 9.52
N VAL A 73 -8.08 6.31 8.64
CA VAL A 73 -7.51 6.06 7.31
C VAL A 73 -6.12 5.46 7.43
N GLN A 74 -5.27 6.02 8.30
CA GLN A 74 -3.91 5.53 8.47
C GLN A 74 -3.86 4.07 8.96
N GLU A 75 -4.71 3.66 9.90
CA GLU A 75 -4.81 2.26 10.33
C GLU A 75 -5.17 1.32 9.18
N ILE A 76 -6.11 1.73 8.32
CA ILE A 76 -6.56 0.92 7.18
C ILE A 76 -5.44 0.84 6.13
N LEU A 77 -4.74 1.95 5.88
CA LEU A 77 -3.58 1.98 4.97
C LEU A 77 -2.43 1.11 5.50
N ASP A 78 -2.15 1.15 6.81
CA ASP A 78 -1.13 0.31 7.44
C ASP A 78 -1.48 -1.18 7.33
N HIS A 79 -2.77 -1.53 7.47
CA HIS A 79 -3.25 -2.90 7.29
C HIS A 79 -3.09 -3.40 5.85
N MET A 80 -3.30 -2.54 4.85
CA MET A 80 -3.09 -2.89 3.44
C MET A 80 -1.61 -2.93 3.05
N GLY A 81 -0.75 -2.25 3.80
CA GLY A 81 0.69 -2.17 3.53
C GLY A 81 1.05 -1.11 2.48
N PRO A 82 2.35 -0.97 2.17
CA PRO A 82 2.81 0.00 1.18
C PRO A 82 2.29 -0.38 -0.21
N ALA A 83 1.84 0.62 -0.96
CA ALA A 83 1.34 0.44 -2.32
C ALA A 83 2.41 0.07 -3.36
N THR A 84 3.66 -0.11 -2.92
CA THR A 84 4.74 -0.62 -3.75
C THR A 84 4.48 -2.08 -4.02
N SER A 85 4.54 -2.48 -5.30
CA SER A 85 4.52 -3.87 -5.73
C SER A 85 5.30 -4.74 -4.76
N SER A 86 4.59 -5.62 -4.06
CA SER A 86 5.18 -6.86 -3.55
C SER A 86 5.51 -7.71 -4.78
N GLY A 87 6.57 -7.29 -5.43
CA GLY A 87 7.12 -7.82 -6.67
C GLY A 87 8.60 -7.50 -6.70
N ASP A 88 9.26 -7.53 -5.54
CA ASP A 88 10.68 -7.77 -5.48
C ASP A 88 10.86 -9.31 -5.49
N PRO A 89 11.45 -9.92 -6.52
CA PRO A 89 11.73 -11.35 -6.55
C PRO A 89 12.85 -11.78 -5.57
N THR A 90 13.19 -10.97 -4.57
CA THR A 90 14.32 -11.20 -3.66
C THR A 90 13.92 -11.34 -2.19
N ASP A 91 12.69 -11.74 -1.87
CA ASP A 91 12.41 -12.37 -0.56
C ASP A 91 12.66 -13.88 -0.64
N VAL A 92 13.93 -14.23 -0.87
CA VAL A 92 14.47 -15.45 -0.27
C VAL A 92 15.22 -15.01 0.97
N PRO A 93 14.72 -15.27 2.19
CA PRO A 93 15.59 -15.31 3.34
C PRO A 93 16.48 -16.55 3.18
N ASN A 94 17.49 -16.47 2.31
CA ASN A 94 18.57 -17.44 2.32
C ASN A 94 19.44 -17.11 3.54
N ALA A 95 18.94 -17.56 4.68
CA ALA A 95 19.68 -17.70 5.90
C ALA A 95 21.04 -18.31 5.57
N SER A 96 22.10 -17.60 5.98
CA SER A 96 23.27 -18.21 6.59
C SER A 96 23.71 -19.54 5.99
N ASP A 97 24.51 -19.51 4.94
CA ASP A 97 25.53 -20.53 4.76
C ASP A 97 26.93 -19.88 4.84
N PRO A 98 27.57 -19.91 6.03
CA PRO A 98 29.00 -19.78 6.13
C PRO A 98 29.60 -21.19 6.20
N GLY A 99 29.80 -21.85 5.07
CA GLY A 99 30.58 -23.09 5.07
C GLY A 99 30.71 -23.79 3.73
N LEU A 100 31.85 -23.62 3.06
CA LEU A 100 32.91 -24.65 3.07
C LEU A 100 34.08 -24.24 2.18
N ALA A 101 35.27 -24.47 2.72
CA ALA A 101 36.57 -24.28 2.10
C ALA A 101 36.73 -25.04 0.76
N SER A 102 37.45 -24.42 -0.18
CA SER A 102 38.17 -25.13 -1.25
C SER A 102 39.36 -24.27 -1.73
N SER A 103 40.45 -24.40 -0.98
CA SER A 103 41.83 -24.52 -1.47
C SER A 103 42.31 -23.59 -2.59
N GLY A 104 42.93 -22.48 -2.19
CA GLY A 104 44.04 -21.89 -2.93
C GLY A 104 45.37 -22.47 -2.45
N MET A 105 46.16 -23.04 -3.36
CA MET A 105 47.62 -23.23 -3.23
C MET A 105 48.13 -23.46 -4.66
N ALA A 106 48.50 -22.40 -5.37
CA ALA A 106 49.89 -21.92 -5.48
C ALA A 106 50.82 -22.99 -6.06
N GLY A 107 51.22 -22.77 -7.31
CA GLY A 107 52.28 -23.53 -7.96
C GLY A 107 53.64 -23.07 -7.46
N GLU A 108 54.58 -24.01 -7.37
CA GLU A 108 56.01 -23.74 -7.32
C GLU A 108 56.72 -24.86 -8.11
N GLY A 109 57.59 -24.46 -9.05
CA GLY A 109 58.62 -25.33 -9.65
C GLY A 109 59.69 -25.69 -8.60
N PRO A 110 60.74 -26.43 -8.97
CA PRO A 110 61.60 -26.16 -10.13
C PRO A 110 61.85 -27.34 -11.08
#